data_AF-B2IYH7-F1
#
_entry.id   AF-B2IYH7-F1
#
_cell.length_a   1.000
_cell.length_b   1.000
_cell.length_c   1.000
_cell.angle_alpha   90.00
_cell.angle_beta   90.00
_cell.angle_gamma   90.00
#
_symmetry.space_group_name_H-M   'P 1'
#
loop_
_entity.id
_entity.type
_entity.pdbx_description
1 polymer ?
#
loop_
_entity_poly.entity_id
_entity_poly.type
_entity_poly.pdbx_seq_one_letter_code
_entity_poly.pdbx_strand_id
1 'polypeptide(L)' 'MSTTNDLRLLRAQSSLEGLSVGDAFGERFFLHPDVVESLIVSRAIPASPWYYTDDTQMAL' A
#
# COMPACT_ATOMS: atom_id res chain seq x y z
N MET A 1 25.24 17.09 5.43
CA MET A 1 23.91 17.70 5.72
C MET A 1 23.08 17.51 4.47
N SER A 2 22.01 16.71 4.55
CA SER A 2 21.03 16.58 3.45
C SER A 2 20.46 17.97 3.19
N THR A 3 20.54 18.45 1.94
CA THR A 3 19.96 19.75 1.59
C THR A 3 18.43 19.64 1.64
N THR A 4 17.73 20.75 1.84
CA THR A 4 16.26 20.77 1.87
C THR A 4 15.63 20.09 0.65
N ASN A 5 16.29 20.14 -0.52
CA ASN A 5 15.83 19.48 -1.73
C ASN A 5 15.91 17.95 -1.64
N ASP A 6 16.97 17.41 -1.06
CA ASP A 6 17.12 15.96 -0.86
C ASP A 6 16.00 15.42 0.06
N LEU A 7 15.68 16.14 1.14
CA LEU A 7 14.58 15.78 2.03
C LEU A 7 13.21 15.84 1.34
N ARG A 8 13.02 16.80 0.43
CA ARG A 8 11.78 16.91 -0.36
C ARG A 8 11.67 15.77 -1.37
N LEU A 9 12.77 15.41 -2.02
CA LEU A 9 12.82 14.30 -2.96
C LEU A 9 12.54 12.97 -2.26
N LEU A 10 13.15 12.73 -1.09
CA LEU A 10 12.89 11.54 -0.28
C LEU A 10 11.40 11.43 0.09
N ARG A 11 10.77 12.53 0.50
CA ARG A 11 9.32 12.52 0.79
C ARG A 11 8.48 12.22 -0.44
N ALA A 12 8.81 12.81 -1.59
CA ALA A 12 8.11 12.55 -2.84
C ALA A 12 8.21 11.07 -3.24
N GLN A 13 9.41 10.47 -3.10
CA GLN A 13 9.62 9.04 -3.32
C GLN A 13 8.79 8.20 -2.34
N SER A 14 8.86 8.48 -1.04
CA SER A 14 8.08 7.74 -0.03
C SER A 14 6.57 7.86 -0.24
N SER A 15 6.08 8.97 -0.79
CA SER A 15 4.66 9.10 -1.15
C SER A 15 4.27 8.16 -2.28
N LEU A 16 5.11 7.97 -3.30
CA LEU A 16 4.84 7.04 -4.41
C LEU A 16 4.97 5.57 -3.96
N GLU A 17 5.98 5.26 -3.14
CA GLU A 17 6.13 3.93 -2.53
C GLU A 17 4.94 3.60 -1.62
N GLY A 18 4.51 4.57 -0.81
CA GLY A 18 3.35 4.45 0.05
C GLY A 18 2.04 4.26 -0.71
N LEU A 19 1.86 4.95 -1.84
CA LEU A 19 0.72 4.73 -2.74
C LEU A 19 0.68 3.28 -3.23
N SER A 20 1.80 2.78 -3.77
CA SER A 20 1.87 1.41 -4.31
C SER A 20 1.65 0.32 -3.25
N VAL A 21 2.23 0.49 -2.05
CA VAL A 21 2.03 -0.44 -0.95
C VAL A 21 0.59 -0.39 -0.42
N GLY A 22 0.03 0.81 -0.29
CA GLY A 22 -1.33 1.03 0.19
C GLY A 22 -2.39 0.43 -0.74
N ASP A 23 -2.23 0.64 -2.05
CA ASP A 23 -3.06 0.05 -3.10
C ASP A 23 -2.99 -1.50 -3.05
N ALA A 24 -1.79 -2.07 -3.18
CA ALA A 24 -1.63 -3.53 -3.22
C ALA A 24 -2.10 -4.25 -1.93
N PHE A 25 -1.96 -3.60 -0.77
CA PHE A 25 -2.49 -4.11 0.49
C PHE A 25 -4.00 -3.92 0.61
N GLY A 26 -4.50 -2.72 0.31
CA GLY A 26 -5.91 -2.34 0.45
C GLY A 26 -6.82 -3.19 -0.41
N GLU A 27 -6.41 -3.47 -1.66
CA GLU A 27 -7.16 -4.32 -2.59
C GLU A 27 -7.44 -5.71 -2.02
N ARG A 28 -6.61 -6.21 -1.09
CA ARG A 28 -6.81 -7.52 -0.47
C ARG A 28 -8.01 -7.59 0.48
N PHE A 29 -8.63 -6.46 0.82
CA PHE A 29 -9.75 -6.38 1.76
C PHE A 29 -11.11 -6.11 1.08
N PHE A 30 -11.18 -5.98 -0.26
CA PHE A 30 -12.45 -5.99 -0.99
C PHE A 30 -12.98 -7.42 -1.19
N LEU A 31 -13.19 -8.12 -0.07
CA LEU A 31 -13.69 -9.50 0.01
C LEU A 31 -14.99 -9.54 0.82
N HIS A 32 -15.57 -10.73 0.99
CA HIS A 32 -16.71 -10.92 1.88
C HIS A 32 -16.35 -10.46 3.31
N PRO A 33 -17.24 -9.72 4.01
CA PRO A 33 -16.96 -9.18 5.35
C PRO A 33 -16.43 -10.21 6.34
N ASP A 34 -17.02 -11.40 6.40
CA ASP A 34 -16.59 -12.49 7.31
C ASP A 34 -15.10 -12.86 7.15
N VAL A 35 -14.57 -12.80 5.92
CA VAL A 35 -13.15 -13.10 5.64
C VAL A 35 -12.27 -11.97 6.19
N VAL A 36 -12.67 -10.73 5.94
CA VAL A 36 -11.95 -9.53 6.42
C VAL A 36 -11.94 -9.48 7.94
N GLU A 37 -13.09 -9.69 8.57
CA GLU A 37 -13.22 -9.72 10.03
C GLU A 37 -12.37 -10.82 10.65
N SER A 38 -12.35 -12.02 10.06
CA SER A 38 -11.50 -13.11 10.51
C SER A 38 -10.01 -12.75 10.48
N LEU A 39 -9.53 -12.10 9.41
CA LEU A 39 -8.14 -11.63 9.29
C LEU A 39 -7.81 -10.56 10.34
N ILE A 40 -8.73 -9.62 10.57
CA ILE A 40 -8.54 -8.54 11.56
C ILE A 40 -8.47 -9.13 12.98
N VAL A 41 -9.41 -10.00 13.36
CA VAL A 41 -9.45 -10.63 14.68
C VAL A 41 -8.19 -11.46 14.94
N SER A 42 -7.74 -12.20 13.92
CA SER A 42 -6.52 -13.02 14.02
C SER A 42 -5.23 -12.22 13.90
N ARG A 43 -5.29 -10.91 13.62
CA ARG A 43 -4.14 -10.07 13.26
C ARG A 43 -3.28 -10.69 12.15
N ALA A 44 -3.94 -11.37 11.21
CA ALA A 44 -3.32 -12.02 10.09
C ALA A 44 -3.20 -11.07 8.89
N ILE A 45 -2.18 -11.33 8.07
CA ILE A 45 -1.88 -10.58 6.87
C ILE A 45 -2.40 -11.38 5.66
N PRO A 46 -3.05 -10.75 4.66
CA PRO A 46 -3.48 -11.46 3.45
C PRO A 46 -2.32 -12.18 2.77
N ALA A 47 -2.57 -13.39 2.26
CA ALA A 47 -1.54 -14.15 1.57
C ALA A 47 -0.99 -13.39 0.35
N SER A 48 0.31 -13.54 0.09
CA SER A 48 0.94 -13.08 -1.14
C SER A 48 0.51 -13.94 -2.33
N PRO A 49 0.63 -13.45 -3.59
CA PRO A 49 1.17 -12.14 -4.01
C PRO A 49 0.19 -10.98 -3.80
N TRP A 50 0.74 -9.78 -3.57
CA TRP A 50 -0.01 -8.52 -3.54
C TRP A 50 0.24 -7.75 -4.83
N TYR A 51 -0.72 -7.85 -5.75
CA TYR A 51 -0.72 -7.04 -6.96
C TYR A 51 -1.30 -5.66 -6.63
N TYR A 52 -0.74 -4.61 -7.24
CA TYR A 52 -1.34 -3.29 -7.26
C TYR A 52 -2.48 -3.24 -8.29
N THR A 53 -3.30 -2.20 -8.22
CA THR A 53 -4.43 -1.95 -9.13
C THR A 53 -4.13 -0.78 -10.10
N ASP A 54 -5.17 -0.27 -10.75
CA ASP A 54 -5.07 0.90 -11.62
C ASP A 54 -4.64 2.16 -10.86
N ASP A 55 -4.87 2.26 -9.55
CA ASP A 55 -4.38 3.37 -8.72
C ASP A 55 -2.87 3.58 -8.86
N THR A 56 -2.08 2.51 -8.72
CA THR A 56 -0.62 2.57 -8.93
C THR A 56 -0.26 2.77 -10.40
N GLN A 57 -0.97 2.11 -11.33
CA GLN A 57 -0.66 2.24 -12.76
C GLN A 57 -0.91 3.64 -13.31
N MET A 58 -1.95 4.33 -12.84
CA MET A 58 -2.27 5.69 -13.26
C MET A 58 -1.32 6.74 -12.65
N ALA A 59 -0.54 6.36 -11.64
CA ALA A 59 0.45 7.24 -11.00
C ALA A 59 1.86 7.14 -11.61
N LEU A 60 2.14 6.12 -12.43
CA LEU A 60 3.40 5.92 -13.16
C LEU A 60 3.42 6.69 -14.49
#